data_AF-A0A428RR65-F1
#
_entry.id   AF-A0A428RR65-F1
#
_cell.length_a   1.000
_cell.length_b   1.000
_cell.length_c   1.000
_cell.angle_alpha   90.00
_cell.angle_beta   90.00
_cell.angle_gamma   90.00
#
_symmetry.space_group_name_H-M   'P 1'
#
loop_
_entity.id
_entity.type
_entity.pdbx_description
1 polymer ?
#
loop_
_entity_poly.entity_id
_entity_poly.type
_entity_poly.pdbx_seq_one_letter_code
_entity_poly.pdbx_strand_id
1 'polypeptide(L)'
;MAAHPVNKMIDLLWPPPRGVQRQHRSRKHPDNFQYYHQWGFPIYRTYYGPESDKHWNMLLGALKHQTRLAFGFFEDEEDVEEEVDQGDVQRLKELFHLDTREDASLLDGLDVRDIWALC
;
A
#
# COMPACT_ATOMS: atom_id res chain seq x y z
N MET A 1 19.00 13.25 -11.75
CA MET A 1 18.97 12.00 -10.95
C MET A 1 17.51 11.63 -10.70
N ALA A 2 17.19 10.34 -10.60
CA ALA A 2 15.83 9.91 -10.30
C ALA A 2 15.61 10.03 -8.79
N ALA A 3 14.52 10.70 -8.36
CA ALA A 3 14.20 10.85 -6.93
C ALA A 3 14.08 9.49 -6.24
N HIS A 4 14.47 9.44 -4.95
CA HIS A 4 14.42 8.23 -4.13
C HIS A 4 13.01 7.58 -4.14
N PRO A 5 12.88 6.25 -4.24
CA PRO A 5 11.59 5.57 -4.31
C PRO A 5 10.64 5.92 -3.15
N VAL A 6 11.14 6.02 -1.92
CA VAL A 6 10.34 6.42 -0.75
C VAL A 6 9.74 7.82 -0.93
N ASN A 7 10.54 8.78 -1.40
CA ASN A 7 10.10 10.15 -1.65
C ASN A 7 9.01 10.19 -2.73
N LYS A 8 9.18 9.42 -3.81
CA LYS A 8 8.15 9.31 -4.85
C LYS A 8 6.86 8.70 -4.33
N MET A 9 6.94 7.63 -3.56
CA MET A 9 5.75 6.96 -3.02
C MET A 9 5.01 7.89 -2.06
N ILE A 10 5.69 8.54 -1.12
CA ILE A 10 5.04 9.38 -0.13
C ILE A 10 4.35 10.60 -0.76
N ASP A 11 4.92 11.18 -1.82
CA ASP A 11 4.31 12.27 -2.58
C ASP A 11 3.03 11.83 -3.31
N LEU A 12 2.96 10.58 -3.78
CA LEU A 12 1.75 10.01 -4.39
C LEU A 12 0.65 9.74 -3.37
N LEU A 13 1.01 9.31 -2.15
CA LEU A 13 0.04 9.04 -1.09
C LEU A 13 -0.45 10.31 -0.40
N TRP A 14 0.30 11.40 -0.55
CA TRP A 14 -0.02 12.72 -0.03
C TRP A 14 -0.16 13.75 -1.16
N PRO A 15 -1.19 13.66 -2.02
CA PRO A 15 -1.45 14.77 -2.91
C PRO A 15 -1.83 16.00 -2.06
N PRO A 16 -1.27 17.20 -2.32
CA PRO A 16 -1.65 18.38 -1.57
C PRO A 16 -3.16 18.62 -1.72
N PRO A 17 -3.94 18.62 -0.61
CA PRO A 17 -5.39 18.75 -0.69
C PRO A 17 -5.75 20.09 -1.33
N ARG A 18 -6.51 20.04 -2.43
CA ARG A 18 -6.93 21.25 -3.16
C ARG A 18 -8.03 21.97 -2.39
N GLY A 19 -7.87 23.27 -2.16
CA GLY A 19 -8.91 24.11 -1.56
C GLY A 19 -9.08 24.00 -0.03
N VAL A 20 -8.27 23.18 0.66
CA VAL A 20 -8.31 23.07 2.12
C VAL A 20 -7.31 24.06 2.75
N GLN A 21 -7.82 24.98 3.59
CA GLN A 21 -6.93 25.79 4.43
C GLN A 21 -6.33 24.91 5.52
N ARG A 22 -5.03 24.63 5.38
CA ARG A 22 -4.29 23.84 6.37
C ARG A 22 -3.82 24.75 7.50
N GLN A 23 -4.14 24.37 8.74
CA GLN A 23 -3.57 25.00 9.93
C GLN A 23 -2.04 24.79 9.98
N HIS A 24 -1.56 23.61 9.53
CA HIS A 24 -0.14 23.27 9.45
C HIS A 24 0.28 22.91 8.01
N ARG A 25 1.36 23.52 7.51
CA ARG A 25 1.86 23.31 6.14
C ARG A 25 2.56 21.96 5.94
N SER A 26 3.15 21.40 7.00
CA SER A 26 3.93 20.16 6.93
C SER A 26 3.04 18.91 6.92
N ARG A 27 3.25 18.01 5.97
CA ARG A 27 2.59 16.69 5.90
C ARG A 27 2.95 15.75 7.07
N LYS A 28 3.97 16.09 7.85
CA LYS A 28 4.39 15.33 9.04
C LYS A 28 3.61 15.69 10.31
N HIS A 29 2.76 16.71 10.26
CA HIS A 29 1.93 17.09 11.40
C HIS A 29 0.81 16.05 11.63
N PRO A 30 0.51 15.62 12.86
CA PRO A 30 -0.52 14.62 13.13
C PRO A 30 -1.92 14.97 12.58
N ASP A 31 -2.34 16.23 12.68
CA ASP A 31 -3.63 16.71 12.13
C ASP A 31 -3.75 16.53 10.61
N ASN A 32 -2.62 16.40 9.95
CA ASN A 32 -2.54 16.17 8.53
C ASN A 32 -2.60 14.66 8.21
N PHE A 33 -2.42 13.72 9.13
CA PHE A 33 -2.36 12.29 8.77
C PHE A 33 -3.63 11.75 8.07
N GLN A 34 -4.78 12.39 8.28
CA GLN A 34 -6.05 12.04 7.63
C GLN A 34 -6.06 12.21 6.10
N TYR A 35 -5.17 13.01 5.50
CA TYR A 35 -5.18 13.20 4.05
C TYR A 35 -4.23 12.24 3.30
N TYR A 36 -3.58 11.30 4.01
CA TYR A 36 -2.85 10.22 3.35
C TYR A 36 -3.82 9.17 2.82
N HIS A 37 -3.58 8.73 1.59
CA HIS A 37 -4.27 7.57 1.03
C HIS A 37 -3.63 6.25 1.49
N GLN A 38 -4.46 5.23 1.70
CA GLN A 38 -3.99 3.86 1.78
C GLN A 38 -3.44 3.41 0.43
N TRP A 39 -2.54 2.43 0.44
CA TRP A 39 -1.97 1.87 -0.78
C TRP A 39 -1.74 0.38 -0.66
N GLY A 40 -1.61 -0.29 -1.81
CA GLY A 40 -1.29 -1.70 -1.90
C GLY A 40 -1.97 -2.31 -3.11
N PHE A 41 -2.36 -3.57 -2.99
CA PHE A 41 -2.80 -4.34 -4.15
C PHE A 41 -4.21 -4.89 -3.94
N PRO A 42 -5.08 -4.80 -4.96
CA PRO A 42 -6.27 -5.63 -5.01
C PRO A 42 -5.85 -7.08 -5.27
N ILE A 43 -6.26 -8.01 -4.40
CA ILE A 43 -5.97 -9.44 -4.53
C ILE A 43 -7.29 -10.17 -4.71
N TYR A 44 -7.44 -10.83 -5.86
CA TYR A 44 -8.63 -11.59 -6.22
C TYR A 44 -8.45 -13.06 -5.89
N ARG A 45 -9.43 -13.65 -5.21
CA ARG A 45 -9.48 -15.10 -4.98
C ARG A 45 -10.22 -15.75 -6.15
N THR A 46 -9.55 -16.64 -6.86
CA THR A 46 -10.12 -17.31 -8.05
C THR A 46 -10.43 -18.79 -7.82
N TYR A 47 -10.07 -19.34 -6.65
CA TYR A 47 -10.31 -20.75 -6.31
C TYR A 47 -10.98 -20.90 -4.94
N TYR A 48 -12.04 -21.72 -4.92
CA TYR A 48 -12.92 -21.95 -3.78
C TYR A 48 -13.13 -23.44 -3.58
N GLY A 49 -12.28 -24.05 -2.76
CA GLY A 49 -12.37 -25.46 -2.36
C GLY A 49 -12.13 -25.67 -0.87
N PRO A 50 -12.38 -26.88 -0.34
CA PRO A 50 -12.40 -27.17 1.10
C PRO A 50 -11.13 -26.79 1.88
N GLU A 51 -9.95 -26.78 1.23
CA GLU A 51 -8.67 -26.43 1.86
C GLU A 51 -8.16 -25.03 1.47
N SER A 52 -8.85 -24.36 0.56
CA SER A 52 -8.35 -23.13 -0.06
C SER A 52 -8.35 -21.93 0.90
N ASP A 53 -9.23 -21.90 1.91
CA ASP A 53 -9.26 -20.82 2.92
C ASP A 53 -7.94 -20.72 3.68
N LYS A 54 -7.32 -21.85 4.02
CA LYS A 54 -6.04 -21.87 4.71
C LYS A 54 -4.93 -21.28 3.83
N HIS A 55 -4.87 -21.69 2.57
CA HIS A 55 -3.88 -21.20 1.62
C HIS A 55 -4.09 -19.72 1.28
N TRP A 56 -5.33 -19.29 1.16
CA TRP A 56 -5.70 -17.89 0.97
C TRP A 56 -5.22 -17.02 2.14
N ASN A 57 -5.56 -17.40 3.37
CA ASN A 57 -5.10 -16.68 4.56
C ASN A 57 -3.57 -16.68 4.70
N MET A 58 -2.92 -17.79 4.37
CA MET A 58 -1.46 -17.89 4.36
C MET A 58 -0.83 -16.95 3.33
N LEU A 59 -1.40 -16.87 2.12
CA LEU A 59 -0.96 -15.95 1.07
C LEU A 59 -1.09 -14.49 1.51
N LEU A 60 -2.26 -14.09 2.03
CA LEU A 60 -2.49 -12.73 2.51
C LEU A 60 -1.55 -12.35 3.65
N GLY A 61 -1.33 -13.27 4.60
CA GLY A 61 -0.39 -13.09 5.70
C GLY A 61 1.05 -12.93 5.19
N ALA A 62 1.47 -13.78 4.25
CA ALA A 62 2.79 -13.72 3.64
C ALA A 62 3.01 -12.42 2.87
N LEU A 63 2.07 -12.00 1.99
CA LEU A 63 2.16 -10.75 1.24
C LEU A 63 2.29 -9.54 2.17
N LYS A 64 1.47 -9.49 3.23
CA LYS A 64 1.53 -8.40 4.20
C LYS A 64 2.85 -8.37 4.96
N HIS A 65 3.33 -9.52 5.41
CA HIS A 65 4.57 -9.61 6.16
C HIS A 65 5.80 -9.31 5.31
N GLN A 66 5.90 -9.95 4.13
CA GLN A 66 7.01 -9.75 3.20
C GLN A 66 7.09 -8.31 2.70
N THR A 67 5.95 -7.68 2.38
CA THR A 67 5.95 -6.27 1.98
C THR A 67 6.48 -5.37 3.09
N ARG A 68 6.04 -5.58 4.34
CA ARG A 68 6.55 -4.81 5.49
C ARG A 68 8.04 -5.02 5.73
N LEU A 69 8.54 -6.25 5.57
CA LEU A 69 9.97 -6.56 5.69
C LEU A 69 10.79 -5.93 4.56
N ALA A 70 10.27 -5.88 3.33
CA ALA A 70 10.96 -5.26 2.20
C ALA A 70 11.27 -3.78 2.45
N PHE A 71 10.41 -3.06 3.18
CA PHE A 71 10.70 -1.69 3.59
C PHE A 71 11.83 -1.57 4.63
N GLY A 72 12.22 -2.66 5.29
CA GLY A 72 13.41 -2.68 6.14
C GLY A 72 14.69 -2.38 5.37
N PHE A 73 14.71 -2.59 4.05
CA PHE A 73 15.82 -2.17 3.19
C PHE A 73 16.11 -0.65 3.29
N PHE A 74 15.09 0.17 3.51
CA PHE A 74 15.21 1.62 3.60
C PHE A 74 15.46 2.13 5.03
N GLU A 75 15.46 1.24 6.04
CA GLU A 75 15.64 1.65 7.44
C GLU A 75 17.10 1.96 7.79
N ASP A 76 18.05 1.38 7.04
CA ASP A 76 19.49 1.48 7.29
C ASP A 76 20.23 2.35 6.23
N GLU A 77 19.48 3.13 5.45
CA GLU A 77 20.01 4.01 4.40
C GLU A 77 20.56 5.33 4.97
N GLU A 78 21.63 5.27 5.76
CA GLU A 78 22.32 6.45 6.33
C GLU A 78 23.36 7.07 5.37
N ASP A 79 23.84 6.33 4.37
CA ASP A 79 24.98 6.70 3.49
C ASP A 79 24.59 7.02 2.02
N VAL A 80 23.31 7.26 1.74
CA VAL A 80 22.82 7.63 0.39
C VAL A 80 22.80 9.15 0.18
N GLU A 81 23.04 9.59 -1.07
CA GLU A 81 23.06 11.01 -1.47
C GLU A 81 21.75 11.76 -1.15
N GLU A 82 20.62 11.05 -1.07
CA GLU A 82 19.33 11.54 -0.55
C GLU A 82 19.01 10.79 0.74
N GLU A 83 19.17 11.46 1.89
CA GLU A 83 18.74 10.93 3.19
C GLU A 83 17.24 10.62 3.15
N VAL A 84 16.88 9.39 3.51
CA VAL A 84 15.50 8.92 3.53
C VAL A 84 14.89 9.20 4.90
N ASP A 85 13.75 9.89 4.91
CA ASP A 85 13.02 10.10 6.16
C ASP A 85 12.43 8.78 6.68
N GLN A 86 12.97 8.32 7.81
CA GLN A 86 12.49 7.11 8.49
C GLN A 86 11.02 7.21 8.95
N GLY A 87 10.53 8.42 9.21
CA GLY A 87 9.11 8.67 9.45
C GLY A 87 8.24 8.38 8.23
N ASP A 88 8.77 8.61 7.02
CA ASP A 88 8.08 8.29 5.76
C ASP A 88 8.11 6.80 5.46
N VAL A 89 9.24 6.13 5.71
CA VAL A 89 9.33 4.66 5.61
C VAL A 89 8.28 4.01 6.51
N GLN A 90 8.20 4.45 7.78
CA GLN A 90 7.21 3.95 8.72
C GLN A 90 5.77 4.26 8.28
N ARG A 91 5.53 5.46 7.75
CA ARG A 91 4.20 5.84 7.21
C ARG A 91 3.80 4.95 6.04
N LEU A 92 4.72 4.64 5.12
CA LEU A 92 4.47 3.73 4.00
C LEU A 92 4.11 2.32 4.50
N LYS A 93 4.82 1.81 5.52
CA LYS A 93 4.50 0.51 6.16
C LYS A 93 3.10 0.50 6.79
N GLU A 94 2.70 1.60 7.44
CA GLU A 94 1.41 1.74 8.11
C GLU A 94 0.22 1.86 7.14
N LEU A 95 0.42 2.59 6.03
CA LEU A 95 -0.62 2.81 5.02
C LEU A 95 -0.80 1.61 4.08
N PHE A 96 0.08 0.61 4.14
CA PHE A 96 -0.01 -0.59 3.32
C PHE A 96 -1.22 -1.45 3.70
N HIS A 97 -2.06 -1.74 2.71
CA HIS A 97 -3.29 -2.49 2.81
C HIS A 97 -3.47 -3.45 1.62
N LEU A 98 -4.09 -4.60 1.84
CA LEU A 98 -4.49 -5.52 0.78
C LEU A 98 -6.00 -5.42 0.63
N ASP A 99 -6.49 -5.01 -0.54
CA ASP A 99 -7.91 -5.01 -0.87
C ASP A 99 -8.29 -6.41 -1.37
N THR A 100 -8.81 -7.24 -0.47
CA THR A 100 -9.08 -8.66 -0.74
C THR A 100 -10.47 -8.85 -1.32
N ARG A 101 -10.53 -9.33 -2.56
CA ARG A 101 -11.77 -9.64 -3.29
C ARG A 101 -11.98 -11.14 -3.29
N GLU A 102 -12.74 -11.62 -2.31
CA GLU A 102 -12.98 -13.06 -2.10
C GLU A 102 -14.43 -13.48 -2.31
N ASP A 103 -15.33 -12.57 -2.64
CA ASP A 103 -16.72 -12.92 -2.93
C ASP A 103 -16.80 -13.73 -4.24
N ALA A 104 -17.06 -15.04 -4.10
CA ALA A 104 -17.18 -15.95 -5.23
C ALA A 104 -18.29 -15.51 -6.19
N SER A 105 -19.39 -14.95 -5.69
CA SER A 105 -20.52 -14.54 -6.53
C SER A 105 -20.18 -13.35 -7.44
N LEU A 106 -19.23 -12.51 -7.02
CA LEU A 106 -18.74 -11.38 -7.79
C LEU A 106 -17.72 -11.79 -8.87
N LEU A 107 -17.08 -12.95 -8.70
CA LEU A 107 -15.99 -13.41 -9.57
C LEU A 107 -16.36 -14.64 -10.41
N ASP A 108 -17.49 -15.28 -10.13
CA ASP A 108 -17.93 -16.49 -10.84
C ASP A 108 -18.14 -16.21 -12.34
N GLY A 109 -17.60 -17.08 -13.18
CA GLY A 109 -17.66 -16.96 -14.63
C GLY A 109 -16.85 -15.82 -15.25
N LEU A 110 -16.16 -14.98 -14.46
CA LEU A 110 -15.29 -13.93 -14.98
C LEU A 110 -13.95 -14.48 -15.46
N ASP A 111 -13.51 -14.08 -16.65
CA ASP A 111 -12.15 -14.32 -17.11
C ASP A 111 -11.18 -13.22 -16.61
N VAL A 112 -9.88 -13.36 -16.89
CA VAL A 112 -8.87 -12.38 -16.44
C VAL A 112 -9.13 -10.97 -16.98
N ARG A 113 -9.69 -10.83 -18.18
CA ARG A 113 -10.02 -9.53 -18.79
C ARG A 113 -11.22 -8.91 -18.09
N ASP A 114 -12.21 -9.71 -17.71
CA ASP A 114 -13.37 -9.24 -16.96
C ASP A 114 -12.97 -8.77 -15.56
N ILE A 115 -12.05 -9.46 -14.90
CA ILE A 115 -11.49 -9.06 -13.59
C ILE A 115 -10.78 -7.70 -13.70
N TRP A 116 -10.05 -7.44 -14.79
CA TRP A 116 -9.40 -6.13 -14.99
C TRP A 116 -10.38 -4.98 -15.16
N ALA A 117 -11.61 -5.23 -15.61
CA ALA A 117 -12.65 -4.21 -15.72
C ALA A 117 -13.26 -3.82 -14.36
N LEU A 118 -12.96 -4.56 -13.29
CA LEU A 118 -13.38 -4.25 -11.92
C LEU A 118 -12.44 -3.28 -11.20
N CYS A 119 -11.27 -3.00 -11.79
CA CYS A 119 -10.26 -2.07 -11.27
C CYS A 119 -10.56 -0.61 -11.69
#